data_AF-A0A1A2ZHH8-F1
#
_entry.id   AF-A0A1A2ZHH8-F1
#
_cell.length_a   1.000
_cell.length_b   1.000
_cell.length_c   1.000
_cell.angle_alpha   90.00
_cell.angle_beta   90.00
_cell.angle_gamma   90.00
#
_symmetry.space_group_name_H-M   'P 1'
#
loop_
_entity.id
_entity.type
_entity.pdbx_description
1 polymer ?
#
loop_
_entity_poly.entity_id
_entity_poly.type
_entity_poly.pdbx_seq_one_letter_code
_entity_poly.pdbx_strand_id
1 'polypeptide(L)' 'MSWTRHRGKALAEVALTGDALLAELEDYIRLENPNLTDVRLERATATDGYDAGARSPRRWYEVTYLADDGQGF' A
#
# COMPACT_ATOMS: atom_id res chain seq x y z
N MET A 1 -19.25 -4.53 10.56
CA MET A 1 -17.99 -3.95 10.07
C MET A 1 -17.26 -5.08 9.37
N SER A 2 -17.26 -5.04 8.04
CA SER A 2 -16.81 -6.14 7.21
C SER A 2 -15.49 -5.72 6.61
N TRP A 3 -14.40 -6.18 7.21
CA TRP A 3 -13.07 -5.92 6.70
C TRP A 3 -12.77 -6.89 5.57
N THR A 4 -12.64 -6.36 4.37
CA THR A 4 -12.32 -7.15 3.18
C THR A 4 -10.81 -7.15 2.98
N ARG A 5 -10.24 -8.33 2.73
CA ARG A 5 -8.81 -8.45 2.41
C ARG A 5 -8.59 -8.12 0.95
N HIS A 6 -7.83 -7.07 0.72
CA HIS A 6 -7.38 -6.64 -0.59
C HIS A 6 -5.89 -6.91 -0.75
N ARG A 7 -5.49 -7.18 -2.00
CA ARG A 7 -4.09 -7.27 -2.40
C ARG A 7 -3.87 -6.22 -3.47
N GLY A 8 -2.93 -5.34 -3.21
CA GLY A 8 -2.57 -4.24 -4.10
C GLY A 8 -1.07 -4.20 -4.33
N LYS A 9 -0.67 -3.24 -5.18
CA LYS A 9 0.72 -2.86 -5.34
C LYS A 9 0.83 -1.40 -4.99
N ALA A 10 1.78 -1.07 -4.14
CA ALA A 10 2.10 0.29 -3.76
C ALA A 10 3.56 0.57 -4.08
N LEU A 11 3.81 1.80 -4.52
CA LEU A 11 5.15 2.26 -4.83
C LEU A 11 5.68 3.02 -3.61
N ALA A 12 6.84 2.62 -3.11
CA ALA A 12 7.52 3.36 -2.04
C ALA A 12 9.01 3.51 -2.34
N GLU A 13 9.61 4.54 -1.77
CA GLU A 13 11.03 4.80 -1.89
C GLU A 13 11.86 3.77 -1.13
N VAL A 14 12.86 3.17 -1.79
CA VAL A 14 13.73 2.13 -1.22
C VAL A 14 14.54 2.65 -0.03
N ALA A 15 14.78 3.96 0.01
CA ALA A 15 15.44 4.61 1.13
C ALA A 15 14.58 4.63 2.39
N LEU A 16 13.25 4.45 2.29
CA LEU A 16 12.36 4.38 3.45
C LEU A 16 12.41 2.99 4.08
N THR A 17 12.46 2.99 5.41
CA THR A 17 12.51 1.77 6.22
C THR A 17 11.64 1.91 7.46
N GLY A 18 11.15 0.79 7.99
CA GLY A 18 10.30 0.80 9.19
C GLY A 18 8.98 1.55 8.97
N ASP A 19 8.59 2.37 9.94
CA ASP A 19 7.31 3.10 9.92
C ASP A 19 7.16 4.07 8.74
N ALA A 20 8.25 4.69 8.29
CA ALA A 20 8.19 5.63 7.15
C ALA A 20 7.80 4.92 5.85
N LEU A 21 8.30 3.69 5.65
CA LEU A 21 7.93 2.86 4.52
C LEU A 21 6.45 2.46 4.61
N LEU A 22 5.99 2.04 5.80
CA LEU A 22 4.61 1.62 6.01
C LEU A 22 3.63 2.78 5.77
N ALA A 23 3.95 3.97 6.29
CA ALA A 23 3.14 5.16 6.11
C ALA A 23 3.01 5.55 4.63
N GLU A 24 4.10 5.52 3.86
CA GLU A 24 4.05 5.83 2.43
C GLU A 24 3.24 4.79 1.63
N LEU A 25 3.38 3.51 1.97
CA LEU A 25 2.58 2.45 1.35
C LEU A 25 1.08 2.61 1.66
N GLU A 26 0.71 2.92 2.90
CA GLU A 26 -0.68 3.19 3.28
C GLU A 26 -1.24 4.43 2.57
N ASP A 27 -0.47 5.51 2.49
CA ASP A 27 -0.88 6.74 1.82
C ASP A 27 -1.12 6.50 0.32
N TYR A 28 -0.22 5.76 -0.33
CA TYR A 28 -0.39 5.36 -1.74
C TYR A 28 -1.67 4.55 -1.96
N ILE A 29 -1.97 3.58 -1.09
CA ILE A 29 -3.19 2.77 -1.20
C ILE A 29 -4.43 3.63 -1.02
N ARG A 30 -4.42 4.58 -0.08
CA ARG A 30 -5.54 5.51 0.15
C ARG A 30 -5.75 6.45 -1.04
N LEU A 31 -4.68 6.94 -1.65
CA LEU A 31 -4.73 7.78 -2.85
C LEU A 31 -5.33 7.04 -4.04
N GLU A 32 -4.90 5.79 -4.27
CA GLU A 32 -5.41 4.96 -5.37
C GLU A 32 -6.84 4.46 -5.12
N ASN A 33 -7.25 4.33 -3.85
CA ASN A 33 -8.54 3.78 -3.46
C ASN A 33 -9.30 4.76 -2.55
N PRO A 34 -9.79 5.89 -3.11
CA PRO A 34 -10.51 6.91 -2.35
C PRO A 34 -11.84 6.42 -1.76
N ASN A 35 -12.33 5.26 -2.22
CA ASN A 35 -13.56 4.64 -1.72
C ASN A 35 -13.37 3.85 -0.43
N LEU A 36 -12.11 3.59 -0.02
CA LEU A 36 -11.81 2.84 1.19
C LEU A 36 -11.67 3.80 2.36
N THR A 37 -12.45 3.58 3.42
CA THR A 37 -12.52 4.53 4.54
C THR A 37 -11.55 4.15 5.65
N ASP A 38 -11.31 2.85 5.85
CA ASP A 38 -10.41 2.33 6.87
C ASP A 38 -9.48 1.33 6.20
N VAL A 39 -8.24 1.75 5.87
CA VAL A 39 -7.22 0.91 5.22
C VAL A 39 -6.17 0.55 6.26
N ARG A 40 -5.92 -0.74 6.43
CA ARG A 40 -4.91 -1.26 7.36
C ARG A 40 -3.98 -2.24 6.68
N LEU A 41 -2.70 -1.90 6.59
CA LEU A 41 -1.69 -2.78 6.03
C LEU A 41 -1.50 -4.02 6.92
N GLU A 42 -1.61 -5.22 6.35
CA GLU A 42 -1.27 -6.48 7.04
C GLU A 42 0.15 -6.95 6.69
N ARG A 43 0.54 -6.80 5.42
CA ARG A 43 1.84 -7.28 4.92
C ARG A 43 2.29 -6.42 3.76
N ALA A 44 3.55 -6.03 3.76
CA ALA A 44 4.24 -5.45 2.60
C ALA A 44 5.39 -6.37 2.19
N THR A 45 5.39 -6.81 0.95
CA THR A 45 6.43 -7.67 0.37
C THR A 45 7.08 -6.93 -0.79
N ALA A 46 8.38 -6.68 -0.68
CA ALA A 46 9.12 -6.01 -1.75
C ALA A 46 9.18 -6.90 -3.00
N THR A 47 8.79 -6.37 -4.15
CA THR A 47 8.84 -7.09 -5.44
C THR A 47 10.10 -6.74 -6.20
N ASP A 48 10.46 -7.46 -7.26
CA ASP A 48 11.64 -7.11 -8.07
C ASP A 48 11.41 -5.90 -9.01
N GLY A 49 10.20 -5.31 -9.01
CA GLY A 49 9.89 -4.14 -9.80
C GLY A 49 10.49 -2.88 -9.18
N TYR A 50 11.50 -2.31 -9.82
CA TYR A 50 12.03 -0.99 -9.47
C TYR A 50 11.53 0.05 -10.47
N ASP A 51 11.13 1.21 -9.98
CA ASP A 51 10.87 2.36 -10.83
C ASP A 51 12.19 3.10 -11.05
N ALA A 52 12.80 2.83 -12.22
CA ALA A 52 14.06 3.45 -12.63
C ALA A 52 13.87 4.88 -13.20
N GLY A 53 12.64 5.37 -13.28
CA GLY A 53 12.30 6.68 -13.82
C GLY A 53 12.25 7.79 -12.77
N ALA A 54 12.10 7.45 -11.49
CA ALA A 54 12.07 8.41 -10.40
C ALA A 54 13.48 8.89 -10.01
N ARG A 55 13.57 10.17 -9.61
CA ARG A 55 14.81 10.80 -9.11
C ARG A 55 15.38 10.09 -7.87
N SER A 56 14.53 9.37 -7.14
CA SER A 56 14.89 8.44 -6.07
C SER A 56 14.52 7.01 -6.46
N PRO A 57 15.33 6.00 -6.10
CA PRO A 57 15.01 4.60 -6.38
C PRO A 57 13.75 4.20 -5.63
N ARG A 58 12.65 4.03 -6.36
CA ARG A 58 11.40 3.51 -5.80
C ARG A 58 11.24 2.06 -6.19
N ARG A 59 10.59 1.29 -5.32
CA ARG A 59 10.35 -0.13 -5.51
C ARG A 59 8.87 -0.41 -5.35
N TRP A 60 8.39 -1.34 -6.15
CA TRP A 60 7.04 -1.86 -6.04
C TRP A 60 6.98 -2.84 -4.87
N TYR A 61 6.08 -2.58 -3.95
CA TYR A 61 5.76 -3.47 -2.85
C TYR A 61 4.38 -4.05 -3.10
N GLU A 62 4.29 -5.37 -3.03
CA GLU A 62 3.03 -6.05 -3.00
C GLU A 62 2.49 -6.00 -1.58
N VAL A 63 1.36 -5.35 -1.42
CA VAL A 63 0.76 -5.03 -0.13
C VAL A 63 -0.54 -5.79 0.01
N THR A 64 -0.67 -6.51 1.11
CA THR A 64 -1.95 -7.06 1.55
C THR A 64 -2.47 -6.16 2.64
N TYR A 65 -3.67 -5.62 2.46
CA TYR A 65 -4.31 -4.74 3.42
C TYR A 65 -5.77 -5.15 3.61
N LEU A 66 -6.29 -4.89 4.80
CA LEU A 66 -7.71 -5.00 5.09
C LEU A 66 -8.31 -3.62 4.90
N ALA A 67 -9.42 -3.55 4.19
CA ALA A 67 -10.17 -2.32 4.11
C ALA A 67 -11.66 -2.52 4.32
N ASP A 68 -12.29 -1.54 4.96
CA ASP A 68 -13.75 -1.44 4.97
C ASP A 68 -14.19 -0.70 3.69
N ASP A 69 -14.77 -1.47 2.77
CA ASP A 69 -15.32 -0.98 1.51
C ASP A 69 -16.80 -0.61 1.61
N GLY A 70 -17.36 -0.59 2.84
CA GLY A 70 -18.75 -0.23 3.10
C GLY A 70 -19.79 -1.24 2.58
N GLN A 71 -19.39 -2.33 1.91
CA GLN A 71 -20.31 -3.37 1.42
C GLN A 71 -20.68 -4.42 2.48
N GLY A 72 -20.82 -4.01 3.73
CA GLY A 72 -21.51 -4.82 4.74
C GLY A 72 -23.02 -4.83 4.46
N PHE A 73 -23.49 -5.83 3.71
CA PHE A 73 -24.92 -6.17 3.59
C PHE A 73 -25.50 -6.65 4.93
#